data_AF-B0WZQ0-F1
#
_entry.id   AF-B0WZQ0-F1
#
_cell.length_a   1.000
_cell.length_b   1.000
_cell.length_c   1.000
_cell.angle_alpha   90.00
_cell.angle_beta   90.00
_cell.angle_gamma   90.00
#
_symmetry.space_group_name_H-M   'P 1'
#
loop_
_entity.id
_entity.type
_entity.pdbx_description
1 polymer ?
#
loop_
_entity_poly.entity_id
_entity_poly.type
_entity_poly.pdbx_seq_one_letter_code
_entity_poly.pdbx_strand_id
1 'polypeptide(L)'
;MMRSVFVYEGKYPKHPLPESWTYFNQKHKCKRGLFFMDDEEWFKYRKLLNPLMMRDTDWMVLPIQRMCEKAVQSLSEGVTKDNPSYEIQNIESTLYKWSIEGNYPMYHARQLVQHNEHGKIKYPR
;
A
#
# COMPACT_ATOMS: atom_id res chain seq x y z
N MET A 1 4.16 -20.20 20.66
CA MET A 1 2.75 -19.80 20.44
C MET A 1 2.49 -19.32 19.02
N MET A 2 3.25 -18.37 18.44
CA MET A 2 2.99 -17.95 17.04
C MET A 2 3.25 -19.04 15.99
N ARG A 3 4.38 -19.76 16.07
CA ARG A 3 4.71 -20.81 15.09
C ARG A 3 3.66 -21.91 15.00
N SER A 4 3.04 -22.29 16.13
CA SER A 4 1.99 -23.31 16.15
C SER A 4 0.72 -22.87 15.43
N VAL A 5 0.37 -21.57 15.42
CA VAL A 5 -0.79 -21.06 14.68
C VAL A 5 -0.58 -21.20 13.18
N PHE A 6 0.59 -20.78 12.68
CA PHE A 6 0.91 -20.84 11.25
C PHE A 6 1.00 -22.28 10.70
N VAL A 7 1.31 -23.27 11.54
CA VAL A 7 1.34 -24.68 11.13
C VAL A 7 -0.07 -25.19 10.76
N TYR A 8 -1.12 -24.67 11.41
CA TYR A 8 -2.51 -25.10 11.19
C TYR A 8 -3.33 -24.16 10.29
N GLU A 9 -2.73 -23.08 9.79
CA GLU A 9 -3.43 -22.06 9.00
C GLU A 9 -3.86 -22.56 7.61
N GLY A 10 -3.17 -23.58 7.08
CA GLY A 10 -3.51 -24.21 5.81
C GLY A 10 -3.17 -23.35 4.59
N LYS A 11 -3.71 -23.74 3.43
CA LYS A 11 -3.42 -23.09 2.13
C LYS A 11 -4.12 -21.75 1.96
N TYR A 12 -5.24 -21.55 2.65
CA TYR A 12 -6.09 -20.36 2.55
C TYR A 12 -6.30 -19.75 3.95
N PRO A 13 -5.34 -18.95 4.44
CA PRO A 13 -5.46 -18.28 5.72
C PRO A 13 -6.75 -17.49 5.87
N LYS A 14 -7.40 -17.64 7.02
CA LYS A 14 -8.59 -16.87 7.40
C LYS A 14 -8.18 -15.70 8.27
N HIS A 15 -8.75 -14.54 7.99
CA HIS A 15 -8.50 -13.31 8.76
C HIS A 15 -9.83 -12.78 9.31
N PRO A 16 -9.85 -12.26 10.55
CA PRO A 16 -11.05 -11.69 11.12
C PRO A 16 -11.34 -10.32 10.49
N LEU A 17 -12.56 -10.14 10.00
CA LEU A 17 -13.04 -8.85 9.51
C LEU A 17 -13.80 -8.11 10.63
N PRO A 18 -13.55 -6.80 10.83
CA PRO A 18 -14.38 -6.00 11.71
C PRO A 18 -15.85 -5.99 11.24
N GLU A 19 -16.79 -6.25 12.16
CA GLU A 19 -18.22 -6.32 11.86
C GLU A 19 -18.78 -5.02 11.26
N SER A 20 -18.28 -3.87 11.73
CA SER A 20 -18.66 -2.56 11.18
C SER A 20 -18.35 -2.44 9.68
N TRP A 21 -17.26 -3.06 9.23
CA TRP A 21 -16.85 -3.02 7.82
C TRP A 21 -17.68 -3.98 6.97
N THR A 22 -18.02 -5.16 7.49
CA THR A 22 -18.90 -6.10 6.79
C THR A 22 -20.32 -5.54 6.66
N TYR A 23 -20.85 -4.95 7.73
CA TYR A 23 -22.15 -4.25 7.72
C TYR A 23 -22.21 -3.15 6.66
N PHE A 24 -21.19 -2.30 6.60
CA PHE A 24 -21.12 -1.24 5.59
C PHE A 24 -21.15 -1.80 4.15
N ASN A 25 -20.40 -2.87 3.88
CA ASN A 25 -20.36 -3.47 2.55
C ASN A 25 -21.69 -4.08 2.14
N GLN A 26 -22.38 -4.72 3.07
CA GLN A 26 -23.72 -5.28 2.84
C GLN A 26 -24.73 -4.17 2.55
N LYS A 27 -24.71 -3.10 3.36
CA LYS A 27 -25.61 -1.95 3.22
C LYS A 27 -25.44 -1.24 1.86
N HIS A 28 -24.20 -1.05 1.42
CA HIS A 28 -23.89 -0.30 0.20
C HIS A 28 -23.60 -1.18 -1.03
N LYS A 29 -23.73 -2.51 -0.91
CA LYS A 29 -23.44 -3.50 -1.97
C LYS A 29 -22.05 -3.30 -2.60
N CYS A 30 -21.05 -2.96 -1.77
CA CYS A 30 -19.69 -2.72 -2.23
C CYS A 30 -18.85 -4.01 -2.20
N LYS A 31 -18.19 -4.32 -3.32
CA LYS A 31 -17.10 -5.31 -3.34
C LYS A 31 -15.78 -4.64 -2.97
N ARG A 32 -15.06 -5.22 -2.00
CA ARG A 32 -13.75 -4.72 -1.56
C ARG A 32 -12.62 -5.62 -2.06
N GLY A 33 -11.38 -5.13 -1.91
CA GLY A 33 -10.18 -5.79 -2.41
C GLY A 33 -9.76 -7.01 -1.60
N LEU A 34 -8.54 -7.48 -1.86
CA LEU A 34 -7.95 -8.72 -1.35
C LEU A 34 -8.20 -9.02 0.14
N PHE A 35 -8.21 -8.00 1.01
CA PHE A 35 -8.47 -8.17 2.44
C PHE A 35 -9.90 -8.62 2.76
N PHE A 36 -10.87 -8.53 1.85
CA PHE A 36 -12.26 -8.98 2.09
C PHE A 36 -12.59 -10.27 1.35
N MET A 37 -11.58 -10.88 0.72
CA MET A 37 -11.71 -12.13 -0.01
C MET A 37 -11.30 -13.29 0.89
N ASP A 38 -11.81 -14.46 0.53
CA ASP A 38 -11.60 -15.72 1.22
C ASP A 38 -11.22 -16.83 0.23
N ASP A 39 -10.64 -17.91 0.76
CA ASP A 39 -10.42 -19.17 0.05
C ASP A 39 -9.70 -19.01 -1.30
N GLU A 40 -10.25 -19.62 -2.35
CA GLU A 40 -9.65 -19.63 -3.69
C GLU A 40 -9.65 -18.25 -4.33
N GLU A 41 -10.66 -17.42 -4.06
CA GLU A 41 -10.72 -16.06 -4.57
C GLU A 41 -9.54 -15.25 -4.02
N TRP A 42 -9.35 -15.28 -2.70
CA TRP A 42 -8.20 -14.66 -2.06
C TRP A 42 -6.89 -15.17 -2.64
N PHE A 43 -6.74 -16.50 -2.76
CA PHE A 43 -5.50 -17.10 -3.23
C PHE A 43 -5.15 -16.71 -4.67
N LYS A 44 -6.16 -16.67 -5.55
CA LYS A 44 -6.01 -16.23 -6.94
C LYS A 44 -5.45 -14.81 -7.00
N TYR A 45 -6.08 -13.86 -6.31
CA TYR A 45 -5.63 -12.46 -6.33
C TYR A 45 -4.34 -12.23 -5.55
N ARG A 46 -4.10 -12.98 -4.45
CA ARG A 46 -2.84 -12.92 -3.69
C ARG A 46 -1.67 -13.35 -4.56
N LYS A 47 -1.81 -14.42 -5.34
CA LYS A 47 -0.79 -14.87 -6.29
C LYS A 47 -0.50 -13.84 -7.37
N LEU A 48 -1.52 -13.14 -7.86
CA LEU A 48 -1.37 -12.11 -8.88
C LEU A 48 -0.66 -10.86 -8.34
N LEU A 49 -1.01 -10.42 -7.13
CA LEU A 49 -0.48 -9.18 -6.55
C LEU A 49 0.89 -9.34 -5.89
N ASN A 50 1.21 -10.52 -5.35
CA ASN A 50 2.47 -10.75 -4.64
C ASN A 50 3.73 -10.42 -5.45
N PRO A 51 3.87 -10.83 -6.73
CA PRO A 51 5.03 -10.47 -7.53
C PRO A 51 5.21 -8.96 -7.62
N LEU A 52 4.14 -8.22 -7.88
CA LEU A 52 4.18 -6.77 -8.14
C LEU A 52 4.36 -5.93 -6.87
N MET A 53 3.80 -6.39 -5.74
CA MET A 53 3.73 -5.59 -4.52
C MET A 53 4.77 -6.02 -3.47
N MET A 54 5.35 -7.21 -3.58
CA MET A 54 6.21 -7.79 -2.54
C MET A 54 7.55 -8.35 -3.07
N ARG A 55 7.66 -8.71 -4.35
CA ARG A 55 8.90 -9.31 -4.89
C ARG A 55 9.66 -8.35 -5.80
N ASP A 56 8.98 -7.82 -6.81
CA ASP A 56 9.50 -6.84 -7.75
C ASP A 56 9.03 -5.47 -7.31
N THR A 57 9.78 -4.86 -6.39
CA THR A 57 9.48 -3.57 -5.77
C THR A 57 10.34 -2.44 -6.33
N ASP A 58 11.21 -2.72 -7.30
CA ASP A 58 12.18 -1.74 -7.83
C ASP A 58 11.46 -0.54 -8.46
N TRP A 59 10.30 -0.80 -9.08
CA TRP A 59 9.44 0.25 -9.63
C TRP A 59 8.93 1.25 -8.58
N MET A 60 8.89 0.86 -7.29
CA MET A 60 8.45 1.72 -6.18
C MET A 60 9.57 2.61 -5.65
N VAL A 61 10.83 2.24 -5.83
CA VAL A 61 11.98 2.89 -5.20
C VAL A 61 12.09 4.36 -5.60
N LEU A 62 12.14 4.65 -6.91
CA LEU A 62 12.29 6.02 -7.40
C LEU A 62 11.10 6.93 -7.03
N PRO A 63 9.83 6.50 -7.18
CA PRO A 63 8.69 7.28 -6.69
C PRO A 63 8.76 7.56 -5.19
N ILE A 64 9.02 6.54 -4.36
CA ILE A 64 9.11 6.72 -2.90
C ILE A 64 10.24 7.68 -2.55
N GLN A 65 11.41 7.53 -3.18
CA GLN A 65 12.55 8.41 -2.95
C GLN A 65 12.19 9.87 -3.24
N ARG A 66 11.59 10.17 -4.40
CA ARG A 66 11.16 11.53 -4.76
C ARG A 66 10.16 12.10 -3.75
N MET A 67 9.27 11.25 -3.25
CA MET A 67 8.29 11.64 -2.23
C MET A 67 8.94 11.95 -0.89
N CYS A 68 9.95 11.16 -0.48
CA CYS A 68 10.74 11.44 0.71
C CYS A 68 11.54 12.73 0.56
N GLU A 69 12.22 12.94 -0.57
CA GLU A 69 13.00 14.15 -0.86
C GLU A 69 12.13 15.41 -0.79
N LYS A 70 10.95 15.37 -1.42
CA LYS A 70 9.98 16.48 -1.36
C LYS A 70 9.48 16.74 0.06
N ALA A 71 9.21 15.70 0.84
CA ALA A 71 8.79 15.84 2.22
C ALA A 71 9.89 16.46 3.09
N VAL A 72 11.14 15.99 2.96
CA VAL A 72 12.29 16.55 3.67
C VAL A 72 12.51 18.02 3.27
N GLN A 73 12.43 18.34 1.98
CA GLN A 73 12.56 19.71 1.49
C GLN A 73 11.50 20.61 2.14
N SER A 74 10.22 20.22 2.09
CA SER A 74 9.12 20.99 2.67
C SER A 74 9.26 21.16 4.18
N LEU A 75 9.68 20.10 4.89
CA LEU A 75 9.95 20.20 6.32
C LEU A 75 11.08 21.19 6.60
N SER A 76 12.14 21.18 5.79
CA SER A 76 13.34 22.02 5.98
C SER A 76 13.19 23.49 5.57
N GLU A 77 12.05 23.93 5.04
CA GLU A 77 11.82 25.32 4.60
C GLU A 77 12.04 26.35 5.72
N GLY A 78 11.87 25.96 6.98
CA GLY A 78 12.12 26.80 8.15
C GLY A 78 13.60 26.93 8.56
N VAL A 79 14.51 26.16 7.96
CA VAL A 79 15.95 26.21 8.26
C VAL A 79 16.58 27.37 7.50
N THR A 80 17.17 28.31 8.23
CA THR A 80 17.98 29.39 7.65
C THR A 80 19.42 29.30 8.13
N LYS A 81 20.36 29.95 7.42
CA LYS A 81 21.77 29.99 7.84
C LYS A 81 21.96 30.62 9.22
N ASP A 82 21.08 31.56 9.57
CA ASP A 82 21.11 32.32 10.83
C ASP A 82 20.33 31.63 11.96
N ASN A 83 19.47 30.65 11.63
CA ASN A 83 18.77 29.82 12.59
C ASN A 83 18.83 28.34 12.19
N PRO A 84 19.92 27.63 12.54
CA PRO A 84 20.13 26.24 12.13
C PRO A 84 19.24 25.24 12.87
N SER A 85 18.50 25.69 13.90
CA SER A 85 17.61 24.87 14.70
C SER A 85 16.20 25.44 14.65
N TYR A 86 15.23 24.62 14.26
CA TYR A 86 13.81 25.00 14.24
C TYR A 86 12.97 23.81 14.70
N GLU A 87 11.81 24.11 15.26
CA GLU A 87 10.84 23.11 15.67
C GLU A 87 9.84 22.88 14.53
N ILE A 88 9.63 21.62 14.15
CA ILE A 88 8.60 21.24 13.20
C ILE A 88 7.27 21.13 13.92
N GLN A 89 6.40 22.10 13.69
CA GLN A 89 5.03 22.09 14.22
C GLN A 89 4.16 21.07 13.48
N ASN A 90 3.25 20.40 14.21
CA ASN A 90 2.24 19.49 13.64
C ASN A 90 2.80 18.34 12.77
N ILE A 91 3.96 17.80 13.12
CA ILE A 91 4.62 16.72 12.37
C ILE A 91 3.69 15.51 12.14
N GLU A 92 2.83 15.17 13.10
CA GLU A 92 1.85 14.08 12.98
C GLU A 92 0.93 14.28 11.76
N SER A 93 0.31 15.45 11.62
CA SER A 93 -0.57 15.77 10.50
C SER A 93 0.18 15.72 9.17
N THR A 94 1.41 16.23 9.16
CA THR A 94 2.29 16.18 7.98
C THR A 94 2.62 14.75 7.56
N LEU A 95 2.96 13.89 8.52
CA LEU A 95 3.27 12.48 8.25
C LEU A 95 2.02 11.69 7.82
N TYR A 96 0.85 11.97 8.38
CA TYR A 96 -0.40 11.37 7.91
C TYR A 96 -0.68 11.74 6.46
N LYS A 97 -0.63 13.04 6.12
CA LYS A 97 -0.83 13.50 4.74
C LYS A 97 0.20 12.86 3.79
N TRP A 98 1.47 12.84 4.18
CA TRP A 98 2.54 12.20 3.43
C TRP A 98 2.27 10.72 3.17
N SER A 99 1.83 9.96 4.18
CA SER A 99 1.53 8.53 4.04
C SER A 99 0.39 8.25 3.06
N ILE A 100 -0.58 9.16 2.96
CA ILE A 100 -1.71 9.04 2.03
C ILE A 100 -1.25 9.38 0.62
N GLU A 101 -0.54 10.50 0.45
CA GLU A 101 0.01 10.92 -0.84
C GLU A 101 1.01 9.87 -1.38
N GLY A 102 1.73 9.20 -0.48
CA GLY A 102 2.65 8.06 -0.72
C GLY A 102 2.05 6.93 -1.54
N ASN A 103 0.73 6.78 -1.50
CA ASN A 103 0.04 5.68 -2.16
C ASN A 103 -0.29 5.95 -3.65
N TYR A 104 -0.14 7.18 -4.16
CA TYR A 104 -0.44 7.50 -5.57
C TYR A 104 0.32 6.64 -6.61
N PRO A 105 1.62 6.35 -6.45
CA PRO A 105 2.33 5.41 -7.30
C PRO A 105 1.76 3.98 -7.25
N MET A 106 1.25 3.56 -6.09
CA MET A 106 0.63 2.23 -5.89
C MET A 106 -0.72 2.10 -6.62
N TYR A 107 -1.49 3.19 -6.71
CA TYR A 107 -2.70 3.22 -7.54
C TYR A 107 -2.37 3.05 -9.04
N HIS A 108 -1.18 3.47 -9.48
CA HIS A 108 -0.73 3.25 -10.85
C HIS A 108 -0.38 1.78 -11.12
N ALA A 109 0.21 1.07 -10.15
CA ALA A 109 0.45 -0.38 -10.26
C ALA A 109 -0.86 -1.19 -10.30
N ARG A 110 -1.92 -0.73 -9.63
CA ARG A 110 -3.26 -1.33 -9.75
C ARG A 110 -3.82 -1.25 -11.17
N GLN A 111 -3.56 -0.16 -11.91
CA GLN A 111 -3.97 -0.04 -13.31
C GLN A 111 -3.22 -1.04 -14.21
N LEU A 112 -1.93 -1.29 -13.94
CA LEU A 112 -1.13 -2.29 -14.66
C LEU A 112 -1.69 -3.72 -14.49
N VAL A 113 -2.20 -4.04 -13.30
CA VAL A 113 -2.86 -5.34 -13.03
C VAL A 113 -4.17 -5.49 -13.81
N GLN A 114 -4.97 -4.42 -13.93
CA GLN A 114 -6.21 -4.45 -14.71
C GLN A 114 -5.94 -4.57 -16.22
N HIS A 115 -4.84 -3.99 -16.72
CA HIS A 115 -4.40 -4.18 -18.11
C HIS A 115 -3.88 -5.61 -18.39
N ASN A 116 -3.41 -6.34 -17.39
CA ASN A 116 -2.93 -7.73 -17.54
C ASN A 116 -4.05 -8.73 -17.88
N GLU A 117 -5.33 -8.40 -17.71
CA GLU A 117 -6.44 -9.23 -18.22
C GLU A 117 -6.60 -9.16 -19.75
N HIS A 118 -5.91 -8.21 -20.42
CA HIS A 118 -6.04 -7.97 -21.87
C HIS A 118 -4.74 -8.20 -22.67
N GLY A 119 -3.70 -8.74 -22.04
CA GLY A 119 -2.52 -9.25 -22.72
C GLY A 119 -1.52 -8.17 -23.17
N LYS A 120 -0.28 -8.36 -22.71
CA LYS A 120 1.00 -7.74 -23.13
C LYS A 120 1.29 -6.35 -22.56
N ILE A 121 2.33 -6.28 -21.71
CA ILE A 121 3.28 -5.17 -21.74
C ILE A 121 4.71 -5.72 -21.59
N LYS A 122 5.61 -5.27 -22.48
CA LYS A 122 7.07 -5.30 -22.34
C LYS A 122 7.49 -4.10 -21.49
N TYR A 123 8.31 -4.30 -20.47
CA TYR A 123 8.93 -3.20 -19.75
C TYR A 123 10.18 -2.70 -20.50
N PRO A 124 10.40 -1.38 -20.62
CA PRO A 124 11.70 -0.85 -21.00
C PRO A 124 12.70 -1.12 -19.86
N ARG A 125 13.89 -1.59 -20.24
CA ARG A 125 15.05 -1.68 -19.35
C ARG A 125 15.54 -0.29 -18.96
#